data_AF-A0A966LRF7-F1
#
_entry.id   AF-A0A966LRF7-F1
#
_cell.length_a   1.000
_cell.length_b   1.000
_cell.length_c   1.000
_cell.angle_alpha   90.00
_cell.angle_beta   90.00
_cell.angle_gamma   90.00
#
_symmetry.space_group_name_H-M   'P 1'
#
loop_
_entity.id
_entity.type
_entity.pdbx_description
1 polymer ?
#
loop_
_entity_poly.entity_id
_entity_poly.type
_entity_poly.pdbx_seq_one_letter_code
_entity_poly.pdbx_strand_id
1 'polypeptide(L)'
;MAAQVPQQGNRFPKTRVTEHTQVFTQVYQGVVPPPEMLEHFARINASFPDRMLKMAEEEGMARRQKEKSLIRKSYMLDILGYITGVLVVAGVIWLCWEFVKKDFPEEAAWVAGTVMVALAVVFVLKKNPRQ
;
A
#
# COMPACT_ATOMS: atom_id res chain seq x y z
N MET A 1 72.86 33.45 -16.07
CA MET A 1 72.67 32.97 -14.69
C MET A 1 71.33 33.50 -14.18
N ALA A 2 70.28 32.70 -14.24
CA ALA A 2 68.95 33.05 -13.74
C ALA A 2 68.66 32.17 -12.51
N ALA A 3 68.49 32.82 -11.35
CA ALA A 3 68.22 32.17 -10.09
C ALA A 3 66.76 31.68 -10.05
N GLN A 4 66.56 30.40 -9.72
CA GLN A 4 65.24 29.81 -9.48
C GLN A 4 64.73 30.24 -8.10
N VAL A 5 63.53 30.81 -8.07
CA VAL A 5 62.78 31.14 -6.85
C VAL A 5 62.13 29.85 -6.31
N PRO A 6 62.33 29.46 -5.04
CA PRO A 6 61.69 28.29 -4.48
C PRO A 6 60.21 28.58 -4.16
N GLN A 7 59.33 27.75 -4.71
CA GLN A 7 57.90 27.75 -4.38
C GLN A 7 57.71 27.25 -2.94
N GLN A 8 57.42 28.16 -2.00
CA GLN A 8 56.97 27.80 -0.66
C GLN A 8 55.53 27.26 -0.73
N GLY A 9 55.40 25.95 -0.58
CA GLY A 9 54.13 25.27 -0.43
C GLY A 9 53.42 25.71 0.84
N ASN A 10 52.28 26.39 0.66
CA ASN A 10 51.40 26.85 1.71
C ASN A 10 50.72 25.65 2.40
N ARG A 11 51.36 25.12 3.45
CA ARG A 11 50.83 24.03 4.29
C ARG A 11 49.91 24.60 5.37
N PHE A 12 48.70 24.99 4.98
CA PHE A 12 47.64 25.12 5.98
C PHE A 12 47.26 23.70 6.47
N PRO A 13 47.29 23.42 7.78
CA PRO A 13 46.72 22.18 8.29
C PRO A 13 45.21 22.24 8.07
N LYS A 14 44.70 21.40 7.17
CA LYS A 14 43.26 21.12 7.05
C LYS A 14 42.84 20.30 8.27
N THR A 15 42.77 20.93 9.43
CA THR A 15 42.04 20.37 10.56
C THR A 15 40.57 20.52 10.23
N ARG A 16 40.00 19.54 9.51
CA ARG A 16 38.55 19.37 9.45
C ARG A 16 38.12 19.06 10.87
N VAL A 17 37.68 20.09 11.59
CA VAL A 17 36.85 19.91 12.77
C VAL A 17 35.54 19.33 12.23
N THR A 18 35.45 18.00 12.24
CA THR A 18 34.20 17.29 12.00
C THR A 18 33.33 17.58 13.21
N GLU A 19 32.60 18.69 13.16
CA GLU A 19 31.56 19.01 14.11
C GLU A 19 30.50 17.91 13.98
N HIS A 20 30.55 16.95 14.90
CA HIS A 20 29.47 15.99 15.08
C HIS A 20 28.28 16.74 15.65
N THR A 21 27.52 17.43 14.79
CA THR A 21 26.20 17.94 15.14
C THR A 21 25.32 16.73 15.43
N GLN A 22 25.19 16.39 16.70
CA GLN A 22 24.24 15.37 17.15
C GLN A 22 22.83 15.94 16.94
N VAL A 23 22.24 15.64 15.78
CA VAL A 23 20.84 15.95 15.50
C VAL A 23 19.98 15.03 16.36
N PHE A 24 19.57 15.54 17.52
CA PHE A 24 18.62 14.87 18.39
C PHE A 24 17.27 14.79 17.66
N THR A 25 17.03 13.66 16.99
CA THR A 25 15.76 13.40 16.32
C THR A 25 14.81 12.82 17.36
N GLN A 26 13.99 13.68 17.98
CA GLN A 26 12.86 13.22 18.78
C GLN A 26 11.80 12.65 17.84
N VAL A 27 11.73 11.32 17.77
CA VAL A 27 10.68 10.62 17.02
C VAL A 27 9.44 10.59 17.91
N TYR A 28 8.48 11.45 17.61
CA TYR A 28 7.19 11.44 18.29
C TYR A 28 6.30 10.34 17.70
N GLN A 29 5.86 9.40 18.53
CA GLN A 29 4.87 8.38 18.16
C GLN A 29 3.47 8.86 18.54
N GLY A 30 2.73 9.33 17.53
CA GLY A 30 1.34 9.79 17.68
C GLY A 30 1.07 11.03 16.83
N VAL A 31 -0.20 11.27 16.52
CA VAL A 31 -0.63 12.47 15.77
C VAL A 31 -0.67 13.72 16.66
N VAL A 32 -0.70 13.52 17.99
CA VAL A 32 -0.78 14.60 18.98
C VAL A 32 0.58 14.75 19.68
N PRO A 33 1.19 15.95 19.68
CA PRO A 33 2.40 16.22 20.44
C PRO A 33 2.15 16.11 21.95
N PRO A 34 3.19 15.80 22.75
CA PRO A 34 3.02 15.73 24.20
C PRO A 34 2.53 17.06 24.79
N PRO A 35 1.81 17.02 25.93
CA PRO A 35 1.18 18.19 26.54
C PRO A 35 2.18 19.31 26.83
N GLU A 36 3.40 18.96 27.22
CA GLU A 36 4.51 19.90 27.46
C GLU A 36 4.84 20.74 26.21
N MET A 37 4.83 20.13 25.00
CA MET A 37 5.00 20.88 23.76
C MET A 37 3.76 21.70 23.38
N LEU A 38 2.56 21.21 23.66
CA LEU A 38 1.33 21.98 23.42
C LEU A 38 1.30 23.28 24.23
N GLU A 39 1.82 23.28 25.46
CA GLU A 39 1.98 24.50 26.25
C GLU A 39 2.95 25.50 25.61
N HIS A 40 4.03 25.02 24.99
CA HIS A 40 4.94 25.89 24.23
C HIS A 40 4.25 26.51 23.02
N PHE A 41 3.39 25.76 22.30
CA PHE A 41 2.58 26.30 21.21
C PHE A 41 1.53 27.31 21.71
N ALA A 42 0.92 27.05 22.87
CA ALA A 42 -0.03 27.97 23.50
C ALA A 42 0.59 29.34 23.83
N ARG A 43 1.87 29.35 24.22
CA ARG A 43 2.64 30.59 24.49
C ARG A 43 2.90 31.42 23.23
N ILE A 44 2.98 30.78 22.06
CA ILE A 44 3.13 31.48 20.77
C ILE A 44 1.75 32.01 20.32
N ASN A 45 0.72 31.16 20.40
CA ASN A 45 -0.66 31.55 20.13
C ASN A 45 -1.61 30.60 20.87
N ALA A 46 -2.53 31.18 21.64
CA ALA A 46 -3.51 30.42 22.42
C ALA A 46 -4.42 29.50 21.56
N SER A 47 -4.59 29.77 20.27
CA SER A 47 -5.43 28.98 19.36
C SER A 47 -4.72 27.74 18.76
N PHE A 48 -3.40 27.66 18.82
CA PHE A 48 -2.66 26.56 18.18
C PHE A 48 -2.90 25.17 18.78
N PRO A 49 -2.93 24.99 20.11
CA PRO A 49 -3.19 23.67 20.70
C PRO A 49 -4.52 23.08 20.22
N ASP A 50 -5.56 23.91 20.20
CA ASP A 50 -6.91 23.53 19.78
C ASP A 50 -6.96 23.15 18.29
N ARG A 51 -6.25 23.91 17.45
CA ARG A 51 -6.16 23.63 16.01
C ARG A 51 -5.37 22.36 15.71
N MET A 52 -4.31 22.08 16.48
CA MET A 52 -3.53 20.84 16.34
C MET A 52 -4.33 19.62 16.80
N LEU A 53 -5.08 19.75 17.91
CA LEU A 53 -5.96 18.70 18.40
C LEU A 53 -7.05 18.39 17.37
N LYS A 54 -7.69 19.42 16.82
CA LYS A 54 -8.70 19.28 15.76
C LYS A 54 -8.13 18.62 14.49
N MET A 55 -6.93 19.00 14.05
CA MET A 55 -6.27 18.32 12.92
C MET A 55 -5.99 16.84 13.23
N ALA A 56 -5.58 16.51 14.45
CA ALA A 56 -5.34 15.13 14.84
C ALA A 56 -6.62 14.29 14.87
N GLU A 57 -7.74 14.88 15.33
CA GLU A 57 -9.05 14.25 15.32
C GLU A 57 -9.57 14.04 13.89
N GLU A 58 -9.43 15.04 13.01
CA GLU A 58 -9.82 14.97 11.61
C GLU A 58 -9.02 13.88 10.87
N GLU A 59 -7.71 13.79 11.08
CA GLU A 59 -6.86 12.75 10.50
C GLU A 59 -7.25 11.36 11.02
N GLY A 60 -7.55 11.24 12.32
CA GLY A 60 -8.06 10.01 12.92
C GLY A 60 -9.40 9.56 12.33
N MET A 61 -10.32 10.49 12.09
CA MET A 61 -11.59 10.20 11.41
C MET A 61 -11.38 9.80 9.95
N ALA A 62 -10.57 10.54 9.20
CA ALA A 62 -10.27 10.26 7.80
C ALA A 62 -9.65 8.87 7.63
N ARG A 63 -8.74 8.49 8.53
CA ARG A 63 -8.12 7.15 8.52
C ARG A 63 -9.14 6.04 8.77
N ARG A 64 -10.00 6.18 9.79
CA ARG A 64 -11.08 5.20 10.06
C ARG A 64 -12.07 5.09 8.90
N GLN A 65 -12.38 6.20 8.24
CA GLN A 65 -13.23 6.20 7.04
C GLN A 65 -12.56 5.45 5.88
N LYS A 66 -11.26 5.68 5.65
CA LYS A 66 -10.48 4.94 4.64
C LYS A 66 -10.45 3.45 4.95
N GLU A 67 -10.16 3.05 6.18
CA GLU A 67 -10.17 1.65 6.62
C GLU A 67 -11.52 0.99 6.39
N LYS A 68 -12.63 1.63 6.79
CA LYS A 68 -13.99 1.13 6.50
C LYS A 68 -14.26 0.99 5.00
N SER A 69 -13.80 1.95 4.20
CA SER A 69 -13.99 1.91 2.74
C SER A 69 -13.17 0.80 2.08
N LEU A 70 -11.95 0.55 2.56
CA LEU A 70 -11.07 -0.52 2.07
C LEU A 70 -11.67 -1.88 2.38
N ILE A 71 -12.17 -2.06 3.60
CA ILE A 71 -12.86 -3.29 4.03
C ILE A 71 -14.08 -3.53 3.13
N ARG A 72 -14.95 -2.52 2.93
CA ARG A 72 -16.12 -2.64 2.06
C ARG A 72 -15.76 -2.98 0.62
N LYS A 73 -14.73 -2.34 0.05
CA LYS A 73 -14.27 -2.62 -1.32
C LYS A 73 -13.71 -4.03 -1.46
N SER A 74 -13.01 -4.53 -0.45
CA SER A 74 -12.52 -5.91 -0.42
C SER A 74 -13.69 -6.91 -0.48
N TYR A 75 -14.68 -6.73 0.40
CA TYR A 75 -15.87 -7.60 0.41
C TYR A 75 -16.66 -7.55 -0.90
N MET A 76 -16.79 -6.37 -1.53
CA MET A 76 -17.48 -6.27 -2.82
C MET A 76 -16.77 -7.03 -3.92
N LEU A 77 -15.43 -6.98 -3.98
CA LEU A 77 -14.65 -7.74 -4.96
C LEU A 77 -14.78 -9.24 -4.74
N ASP A 78 -14.76 -9.69 -3.48
CA ASP A 78 -14.94 -11.11 -3.14
C ASP A 78 -16.33 -11.59 -3.57
N ILE A 79 -17.38 -10.83 -3.26
CA ILE A 79 -18.76 -11.15 -3.67
C ILE A 79 -18.90 -11.19 -5.20
N LEU A 80 -18.30 -10.23 -5.91
CA LEU A 80 -18.33 -10.23 -7.38
C LEU A 80 -17.63 -11.47 -7.95
N GLY A 81 -16.52 -11.90 -7.35
CA GLY A 81 -15.81 -13.11 -7.74
C GLY A 81 -16.63 -14.39 -7.52
N TYR A 82 -17.38 -14.47 -6.42
CA TYR A 82 -18.30 -15.60 -6.19
C TYR A 82 -19.44 -15.62 -7.21
N ILE A 83 -20.07 -14.47 -7.48
CA ILE A 83 -21.17 -14.38 -8.44
C ILE A 83 -20.71 -14.77 -9.84
N THR A 84 -19.56 -14.25 -10.30
CA THR A 84 -19.02 -14.59 -11.62
C THR A 84 -18.62 -16.07 -11.70
N GLY A 85 -18.03 -16.63 -10.64
CA GLY A 85 -17.72 -18.06 -10.57
C GLY A 85 -18.96 -18.95 -10.70
N VAL A 86 -20.03 -18.63 -9.97
CA VAL A 86 -21.30 -19.37 -10.04
C VAL A 86 -21.93 -19.26 -11.42
N LEU A 87 -21.89 -18.08 -12.05
CA LEU A 87 -22.41 -17.86 -13.40
C LEU A 87 -21.69 -18.72 -14.44
N VAL A 88 -20.35 -18.83 -14.35
CA VAL A 88 -19.57 -19.67 -15.28
C VAL A 88 -19.94 -21.14 -15.12
N VAL A 89 -20.02 -21.65 -13.88
CA VAL A 89 -20.41 -23.05 -13.62
C VAL A 89 -21.82 -23.33 -14.14
N ALA A 90 -22.78 -22.43 -13.87
CA ALA A 90 -24.14 -22.56 -14.38
C ALA A 90 -24.18 -22.56 -15.92
N GLY A 91 -23.37 -21.72 -16.56
CA GLY A 91 -23.23 -21.68 -18.02
C GLY A 91 -22.72 -23.00 -18.61
N VAL A 92 -21.76 -23.65 -17.95
CA VAL A 92 -21.24 -24.96 -18.39
C VAL A 92 -22.30 -26.04 -18.26
N ILE A 93 -23.05 -26.08 -17.16
CA ILE A 93 -24.15 -27.04 -16.95
C ILE A 93 -25.21 -26.87 -18.05
N TRP A 94 -25.56 -25.62 -18.36
CA TRP A 94 -26.48 -25.31 -19.45
C TRP A 94 -25.94 -25.80 -20.80
N LEU A 95 -24.66 -25.55 -21.08
CA LEU A 95 -24.03 -26.00 -22.32
C LEU A 95 -24.05 -27.54 -22.42
N CYS A 96 -23.68 -28.25 -21.36
CA CYS A 96 -23.72 -29.70 -21.30
C CYS A 96 -25.14 -30.23 -21.58
N TRP A 97 -26.18 -29.59 -21.04
CA TRP A 97 -27.57 -29.95 -21.34
C TRP A 97 -27.88 -29.85 -22.83
N GLU A 98 -27.45 -28.77 -23.49
CA GLU A 98 -27.70 -28.54 -24.92
C GLU A 98 -26.93 -29.53 -25.81
N PHE A 99 -25.72 -29.92 -25.41
CA PHE A 99 -24.92 -30.93 -26.11
C PHE A 99 -25.51 -32.34 -26.01
N VAL A 100 -26.06 -32.72 -24.84
CA VAL A 100 -26.72 -34.01 -24.65
C VAL A 100 -27.95 -34.15 -25.57
N LYS A 101 -28.68 -33.07 -25.82
CA LYS A 101 -29.81 -33.08 -26.76
C LYS A 101 -29.41 -33.29 -28.23
N LYS A 102 -28.15 -33.04 -28.58
CA LYS A 102 -27.67 -33.09 -29.97
C LYS A 102 -26.90 -34.36 -30.32
N ASP A 103 -26.84 -35.35 -29.41
CA ASP A 103 -26.21 -36.66 -29.63
C ASP A 103 -24.70 -36.61 -29.99
N PHE A 104 -23.98 -35.56 -29.56
CA PHE A 104 -22.51 -35.44 -29.72
C PHE A 104 -21.77 -35.61 -28.38
N PRO A 105 -21.58 -36.85 -27.88
CA PRO A 105 -20.98 -37.10 -26.56
C PRO A 105 -19.48 -36.78 -26.50
N GLU A 106 -18.75 -36.92 -27.60
CA GLU A 106 -17.30 -36.65 -27.62
C GLU A 106 -16.97 -35.16 -27.53
N GLU A 107 -17.74 -34.30 -28.22
CA GLU A 107 -17.53 -32.85 -28.17
C GLU A 107 -17.88 -32.27 -26.79
N ALA A 108 -18.93 -32.81 -26.16
CA ALA A 108 -19.33 -32.42 -24.81
C ALA A 108 -18.21 -32.69 -23.78
N ALA A 109 -17.48 -33.80 -23.92
CA ALA A 109 -16.39 -34.17 -23.02
C ALA A 109 -15.21 -33.20 -23.11
N TRP A 110 -14.84 -32.78 -24.33
CA TRP A 110 -13.76 -31.80 -24.54
C TRP A 110 -14.11 -30.42 -23.96
N VAL A 111 -15.34 -29.96 -24.17
CA VAL A 111 -15.79 -28.67 -23.62
C VAL A 111 -15.87 -28.71 -22.10
N ALA A 112 -16.44 -29.77 -21.51
CA ALA A 112 -16.49 -29.90 -20.05
C ALA A 112 -15.08 -30.00 -19.44
N GLY A 113 -14.18 -30.77 -20.06
CA GLY A 113 -12.80 -30.93 -19.58
C GLY A 113 -12.00 -29.63 -19.61
N THR A 114 -12.05 -28.89 -20.72
CA THR A 114 -11.34 -27.62 -20.86
C THR A 114 -11.83 -26.57 -19.86
N VAL A 115 -13.14 -26.46 -19.65
CA VAL A 115 -13.67 -25.49 -18.70
C VAL A 115 -13.38 -25.89 -17.24
N MET A 116 -13.44 -27.18 -16.90
CA MET A 116 -13.06 -27.66 -15.57
C MET A 116 -11.58 -27.38 -15.26
N VAL A 117 -10.68 -27.61 -16.23
CA VAL A 117 -9.26 -27.27 -16.06
C VAL A 117 -9.06 -25.76 -15.95
N ALA A 118 -9.75 -24.95 -16.76
CA ALA A 118 -9.67 -23.50 -16.67
C ALA A 118 -10.12 -22.97 -15.30
N LEU A 119 -11.23 -23.49 -14.77
CA LEU A 119 -11.71 -23.15 -13.43
C LEU A 119 -10.73 -23.60 -12.35
N ALA A 120 -10.21 -24.83 -12.45
CA ALA A 120 -9.20 -25.33 -11.53
C ALA A 120 -7.94 -24.45 -11.54
N VAL A 121 -7.46 -24.04 -12.71
CA VAL A 121 -6.31 -23.13 -12.84
C VAL A 121 -6.61 -21.77 -12.23
N VAL A 122 -7.77 -21.16 -12.47
CA VAL A 122 -8.12 -19.85 -11.90
C VAL A 122 -8.27 -19.92 -10.38
N PHE A 123 -8.89 -20.98 -9.84
CA PHE A 123 -9.05 -21.15 -8.39
C PHE A 123 -7.74 -21.51 -7.69
N VAL A 124 -6.91 -22.37 -8.29
CA VAL A 124 -5.62 -22.79 -7.72
C VAL A 124 -4.58 -21.68 -7.86
N LEU A 125 -4.51 -21.01 -9.01
CA LEU A 125 -3.66 -19.84 -9.23
C LEU A 125 -4.30 -18.55 -8.73
N LYS A 126 -5.25 -18.59 -7.79
CA LYS A 126 -5.73 -17.40 -7.07
C LYS A 126 -4.55 -16.76 -6.32
N LYS A 127 -3.72 -16.04 -7.07
CA LYS A 127 -2.60 -15.26 -6.62
C LYS A 127 -3.22 -14.03 -6.00
N ASN A 128 -3.39 -14.07 -4.68
CA ASN A 128 -3.72 -12.90 -3.88
C ASN A 128 -2.76 -11.77 -4.27
N PRO A 129 -3.22 -10.69 -4.94
CA PRO A 129 -2.33 -9.59 -5.29
C PRO A 129 -2.00 -8.68 -4.10
N ARG A 130 -2.24 -9.13 -2.86
CA ARG A 130 -2.05 -8.36 -1.63
C ARG A 130 -1.74 -9.29 -0.45
N GLN A 131 -0.51 -9.80 -0.39
CA GLN A 131 0.24 -9.79 0.86
C GLN A 131 1.46 -8.92 0.63
#